data_AF-A0A3C0BCZ7-F1
#
_entry.id   AF-A0A3C0BCZ7-F1
#
_cell.length_a   1.000
_cell.length_b   1.000
_cell.length_c   1.000
_cell.angle_alpha   90.00
_cell.angle_beta   90.00
_cell.angle_gamma   90.00
#
_symmetry.space_group_name_H-M   'P 1'
#
loop_
_entity.id
_entity.type
_entity.pdbx_description
1 polymer ?
#
loop_
_entity_poly.entity_id
_entity_poly.type
_entity_poly.pdbx_seq_one_letter_code
_entity_poly.pdbx_strand_id
1 'polypeptide(L)'
;VDEYVAGIRAPDITILSKAITLVESSLPDHQAIARQLIQACLPFAGNSVRIGITGVPGAGKSTFIEAFGMHLLSKGHRLAVLAIDPSSSRSRGSILGDKTRMEEL
;
A
#
# COMPACT_ATOMS: atom_id res chain seq x y z
N VAL A 1 12.96 15.18 -0.98
CA VAL A 1 12.56 14.25 0.10
C VAL A 1 11.52 14.91 1.00
N ASP A 2 11.76 16.13 1.47
CA ASP A 2 10.85 16.84 2.37
C ASP A 2 9.42 17.01 1.83
N GLU A 3 9.27 17.31 0.53
CA GLU A 3 7.95 17.35 -0.12
C GLU A 3 7.20 16.01 -0.04
N TYR A 4 7.91 14.90 -0.28
CA TYR A 4 7.33 13.56 -0.13
C TYR A 4 6.88 13.31 1.30
N VAL A 5 7.72 13.64 2.28
CA VAL A 5 7.40 13.46 3.70
C VAL A 5 6.19 14.31 4.10
N ALA A 6 6.15 15.57 3.68
CA ALA A 6 5.03 16.47 3.95
C ALA A 6 3.73 15.94 3.34
N GLY A 7 3.75 15.51 2.08
CA GLY A 7 2.58 14.96 1.41
C GLY A 7 2.09 13.65 2.05
N ILE A 8 3.00 12.74 2.40
CA ILE A 8 2.64 11.49 3.11
C ILE A 8 1.99 11.79 4.46
N ARG A 9 2.48 12.81 5.17
CA ARG A 9 1.90 13.23 6.47
C ARG A 9 0.59 14.00 6.33
N ALA A 10 0.35 14.64 5.18
CA ALA A 10 -0.89 15.34 4.82
C ALA A 10 -1.92 14.45 4.09
N PRO A 11 -1.89 13.13 4.35
CA PRO A 11 -2.42 12.04 3.50
C PRO A 11 -2.68 12.33 2.00
N ASP A 12 -1.73 12.96 1.30
CA ASP A 12 -1.84 13.17 -0.14
C ASP A 12 -1.61 11.84 -0.88
N ILE A 13 -2.69 11.27 -1.44
CA ILE A 13 -2.67 10.00 -2.17
C ILE A 13 -1.75 10.05 -3.41
N THR A 14 -1.65 11.20 -4.07
CA THR A 14 -0.79 11.36 -5.26
C THR A 14 0.68 11.30 -4.87
N ILE A 15 1.05 12.02 -3.80
CA ILE A 15 2.43 12.00 -3.28
C ILE A 15 2.78 10.61 -2.74
N LEU A 16 1.86 9.97 -1.99
CA LEU A 16 2.05 8.61 -1.50
C LEU A 16 2.27 7.61 -2.65
N SER A 17 1.50 7.71 -3.72
CA SER A 17 1.63 6.82 -4.88
C SER A 17 3.00 6.98 -5.55
N LYS A 18 3.44 8.23 -5.78
CA LYS A 18 4.78 8.52 -6.32
C LYS A 18 5.89 8.01 -5.41
N ALA A 19 5.73 8.15 -4.10
CA ALA A 19 6.68 7.64 -3.10
C ALA A 19 6.78 6.10 -3.14
N ILE A 20 5.65 5.39 -3.25
CA ILE A 20 5.64 3.93 -3.41
C ILE A 20 6.36 3.53 -4.70
N THR A 21 6.04 4.17 -5.84
CA THR A 21 6.75 3.91 -7.11
C THR A 21 8.25 4.16 -7.01
N LEU A 22 8.66 5.22 -6.31
CA LEU A 22 10.07 5.52 -6.06
C LEU A 22 10.75 4.39 -5.26
N VAL A 23 10.08 3.88 -4.23
CA VAL A 23 10.57 2.77 -3.38
C VAL A 23 10.64 1.45 -4.15
N GLU A 24 9.70 1.18 -5.05
CA GLU A 24 9.67 -0.04 -5.86
C GLU A 24 10.63 0.00 -7.06
N SER A 25 11.19 1.17 -7.39
CA SER A 25 12.06 1.33 -8.55
C SER A 25 13.39 0.58 -8.41
N SER A 26 13.83 -0.04 -9.50
CA SER A 26 15.13 -0.72 -9.60
C SER A 26 16.29 0.21 -9.99
N LEU A 27 16.02 1.48 -10.30
CA LEU A 27 17.06 2.44 -10.69
C LEU A 27 17.92 2.85 -9.48
N PRO A 28 19.27 2.80 -9.57
CA PRO A 28 20.15 3.12 -8.44
C PRO A 28 19.92 4.51 -7.82
N ASP A 29 19.69 5.52 -8.67
CA ASP A 29 19.44 6.89 -8.22
C ASP A 29 18.14 6.98 -7.41
N HIS A 30 17.09 6.26 -7.84
CA HIS A 30 15.82 6.20 -7.11
C HIS A 30 15.99 5.47 -5.77
N GLN A 31 16.78 4.41 -5.71
CA GLN A 31 17.04 3.68 -4.48
C GLN A 31 17.74 4.54 -3.42
N ALA A 32 18.66 5.41 -3.83
CA ALA A 32 19.30 6.35 -2.91
C ALA A 32 18.28 7.30 -2.27
N ILE A 33 17.38 7.87 -3.08
CA ILE A 33 16.33 8.78 -2.60
C ILE A 33 15.29 8.01 -1.75
N ALA A 34 14.91 6.80 -2.16
CA ALA A 34 13.97 5.95 -1.44
C ALA A 34 14.46 5.61 -0.03
N ARG A 35 15.75 5.30 0.15
CA ARG A 35 16.34 5.05 1.47
C ARG A 35 16.24 6.27 2.37
N GLN A 36 16.57 7.46 1.85
CA GLN A 36 16.44 8.72 2.59
C GLN A 36 14.99 9.00 2.97
N LEU A 37 14.05 8.77 2.04
CA LEU A 37 12.62 8.94 2.27
C LEU A 37 12.10 8.00 3.36
N ILE A 38 12.42 6.71 3.28
CA ILE A 38 12.03 5.73 4.31
C ILE A 38 12.58 6.15 5.66
N GLN A 39 13.85 6.53 5.75
CA GLN A 39 14.49 6.94 6.99
C GLN A 39 13.82 8.19 7.60
N ALA A 40 13.44 9.16 6.77
CA ALA A 40 12.70 10.34 7.21
C ALA A 40 11.27 10.04 7.68
N CYS A 41 10.66 8.96 7.17
CA CYS A 41 9.32 8.51 7.56
C CYS A 41 9.31 7.62 8.82
N LEU A 42 10.43 6.98 9.18
CA LEU A 42 10.52 6.05 10.33
C LEU A 42 9.98 6.62 11.66
N PRO A 43 10.23 7.89 12.03
CA PRO A 43 9.69 8.46 13.28
C PRO A 43 8.17 8.50 13.35
N PHE A 44 7.48 8.41 12.21
CA PHE A 44 6.02 8.43 12.11
C PHE A 44 5.42 7.03 11.90
N ALA A 45 6.26 6.00 11.81
CA ALA A 45 5.83 4.61 11.61
C ALA A 45 5.33 3.97 12.92
N GLY A 46 4.62 2.85 12.79
CA GLY A 46 4.20 2.02 13.93
C GLY A 46 2.86 2.40 14.57
N ASN A 47 2.26 3.53 14.21
CA ASN A 47 0.92 3.92 14.65
C ASN A 47 -0.19 3.32 13.77
N SER A 48 -0.15 2.00 13.56
CA SER A 48 -1.15 1.25 12.80
C SER A 48 -1.22 -0.21 13.22
N VAL A 49 -2.40 -0.83 13.06
CA VAL A 49 -2.59 -2.28 13.23
C VAL A 49 -2.34 -2.97 11.89
N ARG A 50 -1.50 -4.01 11.89
CA ARG A 50 -1.16 -4.79 10.68
C ARG A 50 -1.75 -6.20 10.79
N ILE A 51 -2.63 -6.55 9.86
CA ILE A 51 -3.35 -7.82 9.84
C ILE A 51 -2.99 -8.56 8.54
N GLY A 52 -2.45 -9.78 8.67
CA GLY A 52 -2.21 -10.66 7.53
C GLY A 52 -3.43 -11.54 7.27
N ILE A 53 -3.90 -11.58 6.03
CA ILE A 53 -5.03 -12.43 5.61
C ILE A 53 -4.53 -13.41 4.54
N THR A 54 -4.76 -14.69 4.76
CA THR A 54 -4.35 -15.78 3.85
C THR A 54 -5.48 -16.79 3.69
N GLY A 55 -5.36 -17.67 2.69
CA GLY A 55 -6.34 -18.71 2.40
C GLY A 55 -6.30 -19.14 0.94
N VAL A 56 -6.81 -20.33 0.66
CA VAL A 56 -6.82 -20.94 -0.68
C VAL A 56 -7.57 -20.07 -1.72
N PRO A 57 -7.27 -20.20 -3.03
CA PRO A 57 -8.09 -19.57 -4.08
C PRO A 57 -9.57 -19.92 -3.91
N GLY A 58 -10.47 -18.94 -4.07
CA GLY A 58 -11.91 -19.14 -3.89
C GLY A 58 -12.41 -19.12 -2.44
N ALA A 59 -11.55 -19.02 -1.41
CA ALA A 59 -11.96 -18.99 0.00
C ALA A 59 -12.71 -17.72 0.45
N GLY A 60 -13.10 -16.82 -0.46
CA GLY A 60 -13.82 -15.58 -0.12
C GLY A 60 -12.96 -14.47 0.50
N LYS A 61 -11.62 -14.52 0.35
CA LYS A 61 -10.71 -13.52 0.95
C LYS A 61 -11.03 -12.09 0.54
N SER A 62 -11.26 -11.82 -0.75
CA SER A 62 -11.54 -10.48 -1.25
C SER A 62 -12.86 -9.95 -0.68
N THR A 63 -13.91 -10.77 -0.68
CA THR A 63 -15.21 -10.44 -0.06
C THR A 63 -15.08 -10.13 1.43
N PHE A 64 -14.24 -10.90 2.15
CA PHE A 64 -13.97 -10.63 3.56
C PHE A 64 -13.23 -9.31 3.76
N ILE A 65 -12.16 -9.06 2.98
CA ILE A 65 -11.40 -7.81 3.06
C ILE A 65 -12.29 -6.61 2.79
N GLU A 66 -13.21 -6.72 1.81
CA GLU A 66 -14.16 -5.66 1.47
C GLU A 66 -15.14 -5.38 2.61
N ALA A 67 -15.87 -6.39 3.07
CA ALA A 67 -16.83 -6.22 4.17
C ALA A 67 -16.16 -5.74 5.46
N PHE A 68 -15.01 -6.30 5.81
CA PHE A 68 -14.25 -5.88 6.99
C PHE A 68 -13.69 -4.46 6.84
N GLY A 69 -13.23 -4.11 5.64
CA GLY A 69 -12.73 -2.78 5.33
C GLY A 69 -13.81 -1.71 5.47
N MET A 70 -14.99 -1.94 4.89
CA MET A 70 -16.14 -1.04 5.02
C MET A 70 -16.59 -0.86 6.47
N HIS A 71 -16.54 -1.92 7.28
CA HIS A 71 -16.80 -1.84 8.71
C HIS A 71 -15.76 -1.00 9.49
N LEU A 72 -14.49 -1.04 9.09
CA LEU A 72 -13.47 -0.19 9.70
C LEU A 72 -13.62 1.28 9.29
N LEU A 73 -13.91 1.53 8.00
CA LEU A 73 -14.16 2.87 7.48
C LEU A 73 -15.39 3.52 8.13
N SER A 74 -16.48 2.76 8.33
CA SER A 74 -17.69 3.26 9.01
C SER A 74 -17.46 3.65 10.48
N LYS A 75 -16.39 3.11 11.09
CA LYS A 75 -15.93 3.49 12.44
C LYS A 75 -14.93 4.65 12.45
N GLY A 76 -14.66 5.27 11.30
CA GLY A 76 -13.72 6.37 11.15
C GLY A 76 -12.25 5.95 11.12
N HIS A 77 -11.95 4.66 10.96
CA HIS A 77 -10.57 4.22 10.73
C HIS A 77 -10.14 4.52 9.29
N ARG A 78 -8.83 4.60 9.07
CA ARG A 78 -8.23 4.65 7.74
C ARG A 78 -7.69 3.27 7.40
N LEU A 79 -7.98 2.79 6.20
CA LEU A 79 -7.59 1.46 5.72
C LEU A 79 -6.60 1.57 4.56
N ALA A 80 -5.62 0.67 4.54
CA ALA A 80 -4.79 0.40 3.38
C ALA A 80 -4.72 -1.11 3.18
N VAL A 81 -4.88 -1.56 1.94
CA VAL A 81 -4.79 -2.98 1.56
C VAL A 81 -3.56 -3.17 0.68
N LEU A 82 -2.63 -4.02 1.11
CA LEU A 82 -1.46 -4.41 0.34
C LEU A 82 -1.61 -5.87 -0.09
N ALA A 83 -1.74 -6.10 -1.40
CA ALA A 83 -1.78 -7.44 -1.96
C ALA A 83 -0.36 -7.97 -2.19
N ILE A 84 -0.09 -9.18 -1.72
CA ILE A 84 1.18 -9.90 -1.99
C ILE A 84 0.86 -11.06 -2.93
N ASP A 85 1.31 -10.96 -4.18
CA ASP A 85 1.22 -12.03 -5.16
C ASP A 85 2.62 -12.52 -5.55
N PRO A 86 3.04 -13.74 -5.14
CA PRO A 86 4.34 -14.30 -5.50
C PRO A 86 4.50 -14.54 -7.01
N SER A 87 3.41 -14.59 -7.78
CA SER A 87 3.44 -14.72 -9.25
C SER A 87 4.05 -13.49 -9.95
N SER A 88 4.08 -12.34 -9.27
CA SER A 88 4.58 -11.05 -9.78
C SER A 88 6.04 -11.07 -10.27
N SER A 89 6.86 -12.01 -9.78
CA SER A 89 8.23 -12.25 -10.26
C SER A 89 8.28 -12.65 -11.74
N ARG A 90 7.23 -13.28 -12.28
CA ARG A 90 7.12 -13.64 -13.70
C ARG A 90 6.47 -12.54 -14.57
N SER A 91 5.58 -11.73 -14.02
CA SER A 91 4.79 -10.73 -14.77
C SER A 91 5.30 -9.29 -14.69
N ARG A 92 6.34 -9.02 -13.89
CA ARG A 92 6.88 -7.67 -13.59
C ARG A 92 5.91 -6.75 -12.84
N GLY A 93 4.95 -7.31 -12.11
CA GLY A 93 3.96 -6.57 -11.33
C GLY A 93 2.72 -6.13 -12.13
N SER A 94 1.79 -5.45 -11.49
CA SER A 94 0.57 -4.91 -12.11
C SER A 94 0.52 -3.39 -11.91
N ILE A 95 0.33 -2.65 -13.01
CA ILE A 95 0.18 -1.18 -12.98
C ILE A 95 -1.20 -0.78 -12.42
N LEU A 96 -2.22 -1.62 -12.63
CA LEU A 96 -3.62 -1.30 -12.30
C LEU A 96 -4.15 -2.00 -11.04
N GLY A 97 -3.37 -2.91 -10.44
CA GLY A 97 -3.78 -3.68 -9.26
C GLY A 97 -5.02 -4.57 -9.51
N ASP A 98 -5.51 -5.21 -8.45
CA ASP A 98 -6.67 -6.12 -8.46
C ASP A 98 -7.99 -5.37 -8.17
N LYS A 99 -8.16 -4.16 -8.73
CA LYS A 99 -9.36 -3.30 -8.53
C LYS A 99 -10.65 -3.86 -9.13
N THR A 100 -10.58 -4.91 -9.94
CA THR A 100 -11.77 -5.55 -10.51
C THR A 100 -12.46 -6.52 -9.55
N ARG A 101 -11.90 -6.74 -8.35
CA ARG A 101 -12.44 -7.67 -7.34
C ARG A 101 -12.94 -7.00 -6.06
N MET A 102 -12.85 -5.68 -5.96
CA MET A 102 -13.32 -4.87 -4.83
C MET A 102 -14.02 -3.66 -5.45
N GLU A 103 -15.33 -3.79 -5.68
CA GLU A 103 -16.11 -2.77 -6.40
C GLU A 103 -16.44 -1.56 -5.52
N GLU A 104 -16.45 -1.74 -4.19
CA GLU A 104 -16.84 -0.70 -3.23
C GLU A 104 -15.65 -0.02 -2.50
N LEU A 105 -14.40 -0.40 -2.78
CA LEU A 105 -13.18 0.02 -2.07
C LEU A 105 -12.17 0.82 -2.91
#